data_AF-A0A3B0MZS5-F1
#
_entry.id   AF-A0A3B0MZS5-F1
#
_cell.length_a   1.000
_cell.length_b   1.000
_cell.length_c   1.000
_cell.angle_alpha   90.00
_cell.angle_beta   90.00
_cell.angle_gamma   90.00
#
_symmetry.space_group_name_H-M   'P 1'
#
loop_
_entity.id
_entity.type
_entity.pdbx_description
1 polymer ?
#
loop_
_entity_poly.entity_id
_entity_poly.type
_entity_poly.pdbx_seq_one_letter_code
_entity_poly.pdbx_strand_id
1 'polypeptide(L)'
;MELKSLVLFLTLFLLNPSKYCNGKLLKHHSRIVNISRVPTLPNPSFVSLNRSKKAEPNTPPQLTEYRLNKNVVLSKLLDKRNQKLALVASGTVVFAVTCYKFVSKILNYYLYERYAVKNSPGIVNTIGHVLLKNTPYVPSKTFMDKAFKPVLMVLENTPFLRGLVRPGMERVSTSSVIQNDTIVLVYIYDELIHQQSKKYGFDYMSVVMSKYESLKKSGKKVELVLVNLSNKWDMSYDTFKGLPCYSVPFGNKNLKHKIANMLGPNSIPTLFLLDSQGNVISDNCLYLLYKWSNNFPWPNVKFMDYLPDKLYNSSNEPVPKSSLYGKIVGVYLDSGNPEVSQKLRTKLKELYEFMNKATDGNFELVTLKYCTKRNEFDDFLKGNHPSWLNLGFDEVTTSVLLVNTFGMNEFVSNVVLLDQQGDVYTKFGMFALDKNLHQSLLNGLLKGAVRVKDGELAHCHLMNRPIIVVLADKKDPKGLEDLTTELNKAFLAHKRKRRGQEFEFLVLNEKKPCEQTRKFLRLDDKTLMIAVSPFNKLLKFKGGELNETSVLKFIDDYYNSF
;
A
#
# COMPACT_ATOMS: atom_id res chain seq x y z
N MET A 1 -29.82 7.57 -5.44
CA MET A 1 -31.24 7.77 -5.06
C MET A 1 -31.36 7.92 -3.54
N GLU A 2 -30.60 8.84 -2.91
CA GLU A 2 -30.19 8.59 -1.50
C GLU A 2 -30.23 9.78 -0.52
N LEU A 3 -30.48 11.02 -0.95
CA LEU A 3 -30.56 12.16 0.00
C LEU A 3 -31.99 12.49 0.43
N LYS A 4 -32.97 12.38 -0.48
CA LYS A 4 -34.38 12.67 -0.19
C LYS A 4 -35.02 11.62 0.73
N SER A 5 -34.70 10.34 0.53
CA SER A 5 -35.21 9.25 1.37
C SER A 5 -34.61 9.24 2.78
N LEU A 6 -33.33 9.63 2.92
CA LEU A 6 -32.64 9.74 4.21
C LEU A 6 -33.24 10.87 5.08
N VAL A 7 -33.53 12.01 4.46
CA VAL A 7 -34.17 13.15 5.14
C VAL A 7 -35.58 12.78 5.59
N LEU A 8 -36.36 12.09 4.74
CA LEU A 8 -37.70 11.62 5.06
C LEU A 8 -37.71 10.64 6.26
N PHE A 9 -36.76 9.69 6.30
CA PHE A 9 -36.62 8.73 7.39
C PHE A 9 -36.22 9.39 8.72
N LEU A 10 -35.31 10.38 8.67
CA LEU A 10 -34.91 11.15 9.85
C LEU A 10 -36.03 12.05 10.38
N THR A 11 -36.84 12.65 9.50
CA THR A 11 -38.06 13.36 9.92
C THR A 11 -39.08 12.40 10.54
N LEU A 12 -39.26 11.19 10.03
CA LEU A 12 -40.19 10.22 10.61
C LEU A 12 -39.73 9.67 11.97
N PHE A 13 -38.42 9.47 12.15
CA PHE A 13 -37.85 8.93 13.39
C PHE A 13 -37.86 9.94 14.56
N LEU A 14 -37.76 11.24 14.25
CA LEU A 14 -37.75 12.31 15.25
C LEU A 14 -39.16 12.79 15.67
N LEU A 15 -40.22 12.31 15.00
CA LEU A 15 -41.61 12.71 15.25
C LEU A 15 -42.41 11.74 16.14
N ASN A 16 -41.76 10.74 16.73
CA ASN A 16 -42.48 9.69 17.47
C ASN A 16 -42.03 9.61 18.94
N PRO A 17 -42.72 10.30 19.87
CA PRO A 17 -42.54 10.05 21.30
C PRO A 17 -43.42 8.85 21.70
N SER A 18 -42.78 7.78 22.16
CA SER A 18 -43.40 6.62 22.84
C SER A 18 -44.46 5.80 22.08
N LYS A 19 -44.07 4.59 21.69
CA LYS A 19 -44.80 3.32 21.88
C LYS A 19 -44.10 2.27 21.03
N TYR A 20 -43.49 1.28 21.68
CA TYR A 20 -43.51 -0.15 21.33
C TYR A 20 -42.50 -0.87 22.23
N CYS A 21 -42.99 -1.32 23.40
CA CYS A 21 -42.49 -2.51 24.05
C CYS A 21 -43.25 -3.74 23.48
N ASN A 22 -42.62 -4.90 23.65
CA ASN A 22 -43.14 -6.26 23.52
C ASN A 22 -43.03 -6.95 22.16
N GLY A 23 -41.92 -7.67 21.99
CA GLY A 23 -41.82 -8.86 21.14
C GLY A 23 -40.83 -9.84 21.76
N LYS A 24 -41.35 -10.97 22.25
CA LYS A 24 -40.65 -12.02 23.01
C LYS A 24 -39.44 -12.62 22.28
N LEU A 25 -38.45 -12.98 23.08
CA LEU A 25 -37.36 -13.92 22.79
C LEU A 25 -37.87 -15.22 22.12
N LEU A 26 -37.19 -15.63 21.04
CA LEU A 26 -37.05 -17.05 20.69
C LEU A 26 -35.57 -17.36 20.45
N LYS A 27 -35.01 -18.13 21.37
CA LYS A 27 -33.76 -18.90 21.23
C LYS A 27 -34.03 -20.06 20.26
N HIS A 28 -33.11 -20.36 19.33
CA HIS A 28 -32.25 -21.55 19.42
C HIS A 28 -31.46 -21.85 18.12
N HIS A 29 -30.23 -22.35 18.38
CA HIS A 29 -29.42 -23.29 17.61
C HIS A 29 -28.66 -22.85 16.34
N SER A 30 -27.42 -22.42 16.60
CA SER A 30 -26.19 -23.08 16.10
C SER A 30 -26.36 -24.25 15.11
N ARG A 31 -25.96 -24.04 13.85
CA ARG A 31 -25.21 -25.04 13.07
C ARG A 31 -24.11 -24.37 12.28
N ILE A 32 -22.89 -24.66 12.70
CA ILE A 32 -21.66 -24.53 11.93
C ILE A 32 -21.76 -25.54 10.78
N VAL A 33 -21.48 -25.11 9.54
CA VAL A 33 -21.03 -26.01 8.46
C VAL A 33 -19.88 -25.33 7.73
N ASN A 34 -18.80 -26.09 7.57
CA ASN A 34 -17.55 -25.69 6.91
C ASN A 34 -17.67 -25.68 5.37
N ILE A 35 -17.00 -24.68 4.79
CA ILE A 35 -16.33 -24.54 3.49
C ILE A 35 -16.48 -25.71 2.49
N SER A 36 -16.95 -25.42 1.27
CA SER A 36 -16.34 -25.92 0.03
C SER A 36 -16.84 -25.24 -1.26
N ARG A 37 -15.86 -24.86 -2.10
CA ARG A 37 -15.87 -24.75 -3.58
C ARG A 37 -16.65 -23.59 -4.27
N VAL A 38 -15.85 -22.77 -4.97
CA VAL A 38 -16.17 -22.00 -6.20
C VAL A 38 -15.76 -22.88 -7.41
N PRO A 39 -16.16 -22.66 -8.69
CA PRO A 39 -17.21 -21.84 -9.33
C PRO A 39 -18.13 -22.65 -10.29
N THR A 40 -19.26 -22.08 -10.70
CA THR A 40 -19.71 -22.13 -12.12
C THR A 40 -20.61 -20.94 -12.45
N LEU A 41 -20.26 -20.22 -13.52
CA LEU A 41 -21.21 -19.42 -14.32
C LEU A 41 -21.56 -20.28 -15.54
N PRO A 42 -22.83 -20.26 -15.98
CA PRO A 42 -23.01 -19.80 -17.36
C PRO A 42 -24.26 -18.93 -17.58
N ASN A 43 -23.98 -17.85 -18.33
CA ASN A 43 -24.77 -17.32 -19.43
C ASN A 43 -25.92 -16.31 -19.21
N PRO A 44 -26.16 -15.47 -20.24
CA PRO A 44 -26.38 -14.04 -20.11
C PRO A 44 -27.76 -13.62 -20.65
N SER A 45 -28.35 -12.56 -20.10
CA SER A 45 -29.55 -12.01 -20.72
C SER A 45 -29.83 -10.57 -20.27
N PHE A 46 -29.81 -9.68 -21.27
CA PHE A 46 -30.61 -8.44 -21.40
C PHE A 46 -30.33 -7.30 -20.40
N VAL A 47 -30.18 -6.01 -20.76
CA VAL A 47 -30.74 -5.18 -21.83
C VAL A 47 -29.73 -4.07 -22.20
N SER A 48 -29.56 -3.81 -23.50
CA SER A 48 -28.90 -2.61 -24.02
C SER A 48 -29.81 -1.38 -23.85
N LEU A 49 -29.35 -0.34 -23.17
CA LEU A 49 -29.94 0.99 -23.27
C LEU A 49 -29.03 1.88 -24.11
N ASN A 50 -29.44 2.09 -25.36
CA ASN A 50 -28.96 3.16 -26.23
C ASN A 50 -29.09 4.50 -25.52
N ARG A 51 -27.97 5.19 -25.27
CA ARG A 51 -27.95 6.64 -25.04
C ARG A 51 -27.23 7.30 -26.20
N SER A 52 -27.99 8.08 -26.96
CA SER A 52 -27.50 8.97 -28.00
C SER A 52 -26.35 9.85 -27.47
N LYS A 53 -25.21 9.82 -28.16
CA LYS A 53 -24.09 10.74 -27.97
C LYS A 53 -24.54 12.17 -28.28
N LYS A 54 -24.48 13.08 -27.29
CA LYS A 54 -24.19 14.49 -27.56
C LYS A 54 -22.69 14.68 -27.33
N ALA A 55 -22.02 15.29 -28.30
CA ALA A 55 -20.60 15.60 -28.23
C ALA A 55 -20.34 16.59 -27.08
N GLU A 56 -19.41 16.25 -26.18
CA GLU A 56 -18.87 17.17 -25.18
C GLU A 56 -17.79 18.05 -25.84
N PRO A 57 -17.72 19.36 -25.53
CA PRO A 57 -16.71 20.26 -26.06
C PRO A 57 -15.30 19.99 -25.49
N ASN A 58 -14.29 20.09 -26.36
CA ASN A 58 -12.87 19.79 -26.13
C ASN A 58 -12.11 20.81 -25.24
N THR A 59 -12.70 21.29 -24.15
CA THR A 59 -11.99 22.17 -23.20
C THR A 59 -11.92 21.50 -21.83
N PRO A 60 -10.75 21.36 -21.19
CA PRO A 60 -10.66 20.81 -19.84
C PRO A 60 -11.57 21.62 -18.92
N PRO A 61 -12.42 20.98 -18.08
CA PRO A 61 -13.32 21.71 -17.21
C PRO A 61 -12.47 22.56 -16.26
N GLN A 62 -12.65 23.89 -16.35
CA GLN A 62 -12.11 24.79 -15.33
C GLN A 62 -12.72 24.37 -13.99
N LEU A 63 -11.86 23.92 -13.07
CA LEU A 63 -12.24 23.52 -11.72
C LEU A 63 -12.86 24.72 -11.00
N THR A 64 -14.19 24.75 -11.01
CA THR A 64 -14.99 25.77 -10.34
C THR A 64 -15.01 25.44 -8.85
N GLU A 65 -14.62 26.41 -8.03
CA GLU A 65 -14.66 26.36 -6.58
C GLU A 65 -16.09 26.07 -6.13
N TYR A 66 -16.43 24.80 -5.85
CA TYR A 66 -17.70 24.48 -5.20
C TYR A 66 -17.57 24.81 -3.71
N ARG A 67 -17.60 26.12 -3.38
CA ARG A 67 -18.16 26.54 -2.11
C ARG A 67 -19.63 26.16 -2.18
N LEU A 68 -19.94 24.96 -1.70
CA LEU A 68 -21.32 24.60 -1.39
C LEU A 68 -21.80 25.70 -0.45
N ASN A 69 -22.58 26.65 -0.96
CA ASN A 69 -23.15 27.68 -0.12
C ASN A 69 -24.07 26.92 0.81
N LYS A 70 -23.61 26.68 2.05
CA LYS A 70 -24.30 25.85 3.03
C LYS A 70 -25.76 26.30 3.13
N ASN A 71 -25.98 27.61 3.02
CA ASN A 71 -27.29 28.23 3.03
C ASN A 71 -28.16 27.85 1.82
N VAL A 72 -27.61 27.56 0.65
CA VAL A 72 -28.35 27.15 -0.57
C VAL A 72 -28.76 25.67 -0.53
N VAL A 73 -27.89 24.79 -0.04
CA VAL A 73 -28.25 23.36 0.12
C VAL A 73 -29.18 23.17 1.29
N LEU A 74 -28.97 23.89 2.40
CA LEU A 74 -29.89 23.92 3.52
C LEU A 74 -31.22 24.61 3.16
N SER A 75 -31.26 25.68 2.37
CA SER A 75 -32.51 26.30 1.95
C SER A 75 -33.35 25.42 1.01
N LYS A 76 -32.70 24.62 0.14
CA LYS A 76 -33.41 23.62 -0.69
C LYS A 76 -33.93 22.44 0.12
N LEU A 77 -33.25 22.05 1.20
CA LEU A 77 -33.72 21.03 2.14
C LEU A 77 -34.84 21.56 3.06
N LEU A 78 -34.79 22.85 3.39
CA LEU A 78 -35.70 23.57 4.27
C LEU A 78 -36.62 24.50 3.47
N ASP A 79 -37.15 24.01 2.36
CA ASP A 79 -38.19 24.72 1.61
C ASP A 79 -39.39 25.07 2.54
N LYS A 80 -40.15 26.13 2.25
CA LYS A 80 -41.27 26.63 3.08
C LYS A 80 -42.25 25.53 3.49
N ARG A 81 -42.42 24.47 2.67
CA ARG A 81 -43.21 23.27 3.00
C ARG A 81 -42.58 22.41 4.10
N ASN A 82 -41.27 22.16 4.03
CA ASN A 82 -40.55 21.35 5.03
C ASN A 82 -40.34 22.10 6.34
N GLN A 83 -40.16 23.44 6.29
CA GLN A 83 -40.12 24.27 7.50
C GLN A 83 -41.47 24.30 8.22
N LYS A 84 -42.60 24.41 7.49
CA LYS A 84 -43.94 24.29 8.09
C LYS A 84 -44.18 22.90 8.70
N LEU A 85 -43.77 21.82 8.03
CA LEU A 85 -43.88 20.46 8.58
C LEU A 85 -43.05 20.26 9.86
N ALA A 86 -41.82 20.79 9.91
CA ALA A 86 -40.96 20.70 11.09
C ALA A 86 -41.46 21.57 12.26
N LEU A 87 -42.02 22.75 11.97
CA LEU A 87 -42.59 23.66 12.97
C LEU A 87 -43.90 23.13 13.57
N VAL A 88 -44.78 22.57 12.72
CA VAL A 88 -46.10 22.03 13.13
C VAL A 88 -45.96 20.75 13.95
N ALA A 89 -44.92 19.96 13.72
CA ALA A 89 -44.77 18.66 14.37
C ALA A 89 -43.89 18.66 15.64
N SER A 90 -43.31 19.81 16.04
CA SER A 90 -42.42 19.88 17.22
C SER A 90 -42.59 21.12 18.11
N GLY A 91 -43.48 22.05 17.75
CA GLY A 91 -43.95 23.14 18.62
C GLY A 91 -42.93 24.19 19.07
N THR A 92 -41.62 24.04 18.82
CA THR A 92 -40.61 24.99 19.31
C THR A 92 -39.49 25.26 18.31
N VAL A 93 -39.11 26.53 18.17
CA VAL A 93 -37.96 27.02 17.37
C VAL A 93 -36.67 26.28 17.74
N VAL A 94 -36.52 25.89 19.00
CA VAL A 94 -35.40 25.11 19.52
C VAL A 94 -35.26 23.77 18.80
N PHE A 95 -36.35 23.04 18.54
CA PHE A 95 -36.30 21.76 17.83
C PHE A 95 -35.95 21.93 16.34
N ALA A 96 -36.44 22.97 15.69
CA ALA A 96 -36.08 23.24 14.29
C ALA A 96 -34.59 23.61 14.14
N VAL A 97 -34.06 24.48 15.00
CA VAL A 97 -32.62 24.83 15.06
C VAL A 97 -31.77 23.60 15.40
N THR A 98 -32.31 22.71 16.22
CA THR A 98 -31.70 21.45 16.59
C THR A 98 -31.57 20.50 15.39
N CYS A 99 -32.67 20.21 14.69
CA CYS A 99 -32.67 19.38 13.49
C CYS A 99 -31.77 20.00 12.42
N TYR A 100 -31.75 21.33 12.30
CA TYR A 100 -30.83 22.05 11.42
C TYR A 100 -29.37 21.76 11.76
N LYS A 101 -28.96 21.91 13.02
CA LYS A 101 -27.58 21.62 13.46
C LYS A 101 -27.22 20.15 13.23
N PHE A 102 -28.15 19.23 13.49
CA PHE A 102 -27.95 17.80 13.28
C PHE A 102 -27.79 17.44 11.80
N VAL A 103 -28.70 17.92 10.93
CA VAL A 103 -28.60 17.73 9.47
C VAL A 103 -27.36 18.40 8.91
N SER A 104 -26.98 19.59 9.40
CA SER A 104 -25.73 20.25 9.01
C SER A 104 -24.51 19.41 9.42
N LYS A 105 -24.51 18.80 10.61
CA LYS A 105 -23.45 17.88 11.06
C LYS A 105 -23.39 16.63 10.19
N ILE A 106 -24.52 16.04 9.81
CA ILE A 106 -24.62 14.93 8.85
C ILE A 106 -24.08 15.33 7.48
N LEU A 107 -24.54 16.44 6.93
CA LEU A 107 -24.09 16.93 5.62
C LEU A 107 -22.60 17.20 5.64
N ASN A 108 -22.07 17.85 6.67
CA ASN A 108 -20.62 18.02 6.81
C ASN A 108 -19.95 16.65 6.88
N TYR A 109 -20.43 15.69 7.67
CA TYR A 109 -19.82 14.35 7.73
C TYR A 109 -19.86 13.61 6.37
N TYR A 110 -20.93 13.68 5.60
CA TYR A 110 -20.99 12.95 4.32
C TYR A 110 -20.38 13.72 3.15
N LEU A 111 -20.27 15.05 3.24
CA LEU A 111 -19.78 15.90 2.17
C LEU A 111 -18.36 16.42 2.40
N TYR A 112 -17.79 16.30 3.62
CA TYR A 112 -16.45 16.86 3.90
C TYR A 112 -15.35 16.22 3.04
N GLU A 113 -15.51 14.93 2.70
CA GLU A 113 -14.57 14.21 1.82
C GLU A 113 -14.50 14.76 0.39
N ARG A 114 -15.45 15.63 -0.01
CA ARG A 114 -15.51 16.21 -1.36
C ARG A 114 -14.89 17.61 -1.47
N TYR A 115 -14.34 18.19 -0.40
CA TYR A 115 -13.73 19.52 -0.49
C TYR A 115 -12.26 19.43 -0.92
N ALA A 116 -12.01 19.80 -2.17
CA ALA A 116 -10.66 20.04 -2.68
C ALA A 116 -10.22 21.48 -2.38
N VAL A 117 -8.98 21.67 -1.91
CA VAL A 117 -8.38 23.00 -1.70
C VAL A 117 -7.41 23.27 -2.85
N LYS A 118 -7.53 24.43 -3.49
CA LYS A 118 -6.84 24.79 -4.75
C LYS A 118 -5.30 24.79 -4.65
N ASN A 119 -4.76 24.90 -3.44
CA ASN A 119 -3.32 24.90 -3.14
C ASN A 119 -2.92 23.77 -2.16
N SER A 120 -3.57 22.61 -2.24
CA SER A 120 -3.17 21.45 -1.44
C SER A 120 -1.80 20.90 -1.86
N PRO A 121 -0.93 20.50 -0.90
CA PRO A 121 0.30 19.79 -1.23
C PRO A 121 0.00 18.48 -1.98
N GLY A 122 0.94 18.03 -2.82
CA GLY A 122 0.76 16.84 -3.67
C GLY A 122 0.38 15.55 -2.93
N ILE A 123 0.75 15.44 -1.63
CA ILE A 123 0.39 14.30 -0.75
C ILE A 123 -1.11 14.00 -0.73
N VAL A 124 -1.94 15.01 -0.97
CA VAL A 124 -3.39 14.89 -0.99
C VAL A 124 -3.89 13.94 -2.09
N ASN A 125 -3.15 13.81 -3.18
CA ASN A 125 -3.45 12.84 -4.24
C ASN A 125 -3.23 11.39 -3.77
N THR A 126 -2.40 11.20 -2.74
CA THR A 126 -2.10 9.91 -2.12
C THR A 126 -3.06 9.62 -0.97
N ILE A 127 -3.09 10.46 0.07
CA ILE A 127 -3.82 10.17 1.32
C ILE A 127 -5.20 10.84 1.43
N GLY A 128 -5.62 11.59 0.41
CA GLY A 128 -6.90 12.31 0.37
C GLY A 128 -6.85 13.71 1.00
N HIS A 129 -7.96 14.45 0.84
CA HIS A 129 -8.10 15.84 1.30
C HIS A 129 -8.50 15.99 2.78
N VAL A 130 -8.90 14.90 3.43
CA VAL A 130 -9.46 14.91 4.79
C VAL A 130 -8.75 13.89 5.65
N LEU A 131 -8.34 14.31 6.84
CA LEU A 131 -7.81 13.47 7.90
C LEU A 131 -8.70 13.56 9.14
N LEU A 132 -8.67 12.51 9.95
CA LEU A 132 -9.18 12.49 11.31
C LEU A 132 -8.06 12.97 12.24
N LYS A 133 -8.40 13.87 13.16
CA LYS A 133 -7.53 14.35 14.23
C LYS A 133 -8.16 13.98 15.57
N ASN A 134 -7.32 13.53 16.50
CA ASN A 134 -7.76 13.35 17.88
C ASN A 134 -8.05 14.70 18.55
N THR A 135 -9.13 14.78 19.29
CA THR A 135 -9.40 15.92 20.16
C THR A 135 -9.57 15.43 21.59
N PRO A 136 -9.07 16.17 22.59
CA PRO A 136 -9.38 15.86 23.98
C PRO A 136 -10.89 15.74 24.12
N TYR A 137 -11.36 14.70 24.83
CA TYR A 137 -12.78 14.58 25.14
C TYR A 137 -13.19 15.77 26.01
N VAL A 138 -13.84 16.77 25.42
CA VAL A 138 -14.48 17.86 26.16
C VAL A 138 -15.95 17.47 26.35
N PRO A 139 -16.37 17.01 27.54
CA PRO A 139 -17.79 16.79 27.80
C PRO A 139 -18.52 18.11 27.59
N SER A 140 -19.53 18.10 26.73
CA SER A 140 -20.24 19.30 26.31
C SER A 140 -20.86 20.05 27.49
N LYS A 141 -20.61 21.36 27.58
CA LYS A 141 -21.18 22.23 28.63
C LYS A 141 -22.60 22.72 28.31
N THR A 142 -23.10 22.52 27.10
CA THR A 142 -24.36 23.09 26.60
C THR A 142 -25.59 22.22 26.91
N PHE A 143 -26.70 22.85 27.33
CA PHE A 143 -28.00 22.19 27.60
C PHE A 143 -28.49 21.33 26.42
N MET A 144 -28.27 21.81 25.19
CA MET A 144 -28.61 21.09 23.97
C MET A 144 -27.89 19.75 23.86
N ASP A 145 -26.59 19.68 24.17
CA ASP A 145 -25.85 18.42 24.07
C ASP A 145 -26.25 17.41 25.16
N LYS A 146 -26.68 17.88 26.34
CA LYS A 146 -27.29 17.03 27.37
C LYS A 146 -28.63 16.43 26.92
N ALA A 147 -29.48 17.21 26.24
CA ALA A 147 -30.72 16.73 25.64
C ALA A 147 -30.48 15.78 24.46
N PHE A 148 -29.35 15.95 23.76
CA PHE A 148 -28.92 15.09 22.67
C PHE A 148 -28.26 13.79 23.10
N LYS A 149 -27.63 13.74 24.28
CA LYS A 149 -26.90 12.56 24.76
C LYS A 149 -27.72 11.25 24.69
N PRO A 150 -29.01 11.21 25.08
CA PRO A 150 -29.84 10.00 24.94
C PRO A 150 -30.10 9.64 23.47
N VAL A 151 -30.38 10.63 22.63
CA VAL A 151 -30.62 10.44 21.19
C VAL A 151 -29.33 9.98 20.50
N LEU A 152 -28.21 10.59 20.83
CA LEU A 152 -26.86 10.25 20.36
C LEU A 152 -26.50 8.82 20.75
N MET A 153 -26.76 8.37 21.98
CA MET A 153 -26.55 6.98 22.42
C MET A 153 -27.41 5.98 21.63
N VAL A 154 -28.65 6.33 21.27
CA VAL A 154 -29.49 5.49 20.40
C VAL A 154 -28.94 5.46 18.96
N LEU A 155 -28.42 6.58 18.46
CA LEU A 155 -27.83 6.69 17.12
C LEU A 155 -26.42 6.07 17.04
N GLU A 156 -25.69 5.95 18.15
CA GLU A 156 -24.44 5.17 18.24
C GLU A 156 -24.66 3.70 17.89
N ASN A 157 -25.85 3.15 18.18
CA ASN A 157 -26.16 1.78 17.79
C ASN A 157 -26.48 1.63 16.28
N THR A 158 -26.73 2.75 15.59
CA THR A 158 -27.10 2.78 14.17
C THR A 158 -25.86 2.80 13.26
N PRO A 159 -25.59 1.75 12.45
CA PRO A 159 -24.33 1.60 11.72
C PRO A 159 -23.94 2.78 10.82
N PHE A 160 -24.90 3.48 10.20
CA PHE A 160 -24.64 4.62 9.31
C PHE A 160 -24.47 5.96 10.05
N LEU A 161 -24.78 6.06 11.35
CA LEU A 161 -24.58 7.28 12.15
C LEU A 161 -23.47 7.14 13.19
N ARG A 162 -22.90 5.95 13.38
CA ARG A 162 -21.80 5.66 14.33
C ARG A 162 -20.65 6.66 14.30
N GLY A 163 -20.19 7.06 13.13
CA GLY A 163 -19.06 7.99 13.01
C GLY A 163 -19.37 9.47 13.25
N LEU A 164 -20.65 9.85 13.38
CA LEU A 164 -21.07 11.23 13.65
C LEU A 164 -21.04 11.62 15.13
N VAL A 165 -21.02 10.62 16.01
CA VAL A 165 -21.42 10.78 17.41
C VAL A 165 -20.29 10.49 18.40
N ARG A 166 -19.21 9.80 17.99
CA ARG A 166 -18.13 9.49 18.92
C ARG A 166 -17.29 10.73 19.27
N PRO A 167 -17.19 11.09 20.56
CA PRO A 167 -16.59 12.35 21.00
C PRO A 167 -15.06 12.24 21.15
N GLY A 168 -14.32 13.29 20.76
CA GLY A 168 -12.85 13.27 20.77
C GLY A 168 -12.21 12.99 19.41
N MET A 169 -12.97 13.18 18.31
CA MET A 169 -12.45 13.06 16.95
C MET A 169 -13.01 14.19 16.07
N GLU A 170 -12.11 14.87 15.37
CA GLU A 170 -12.42 15.96 14.45
C GLU A 170 -11.93 15.60 13.04
N ARG A 171 -12.57 16.17 12.02
CA ARG A 171 -12.07 16.11 10.64
C ARG A 171 -11.38 17.40 10.27
N VAL A 172 -10.16 17.29 9.79
CA VAL A 172 -9.31 18.40 9.39
C VAL A 172 -8.92 18.25 7.93
N SER A 173 -8.63 19.37 7.26
CA SER A 173 -8.14 19.32 5.89
C SER A 173 -6.67 18.88 5.88
N THR A 174 -6.28 17.97 5.01
CA THR A 174 -4.89 17.52 4.87
C THR A 174 -3.94 18.68 4.66
N SER A 175 -4.30 19.70 3.87
CA SER A 175 -3.47 20.89 3.63
C SER A 175 -3.35 21.83 4.83
N SER A 176 -4.20 21.68 5.86
CA SER A 176 -4.04 22.41 7.13
C SER A 176 -3.07 21.73 8.09
N VAL A 177 -2.80 20.43 7.88
CA VAL A 177 -1.94 19.60 8.73
C VAL A 177 -0.55 19.48 8.11
N ILE A 178 -0.51 19.12 6.83
CA ILE A 178 0.73 18.88 6.08
C ILE A 178 1.00 20.14 5.27
N GLN A 179 2.11 20.81 5.60
CA GLN A 179 2.60 21.97 4.87
C GLN A 179 3.73 21.57 3.93
N ASN A 180 4.24 22.51 3.15
CA ASN A 180 5.46 22.28 2.38
C ASN A 180 6.61 21.90 3.34
N ASP A 181 7.50 21.03 2.86
CA ASP A 181 8.66 20.48 3.59
C ASP A 181 8.32 19.58 4.79
N THR A 182 7.04 19.30 5.05
CA THR A 182 6.65 18.29 6.03
C THR A 182 6.94 16.90 5.51
N ILE A 183 7.63 16.09 6.31
CA ILE A 183 7.79 14.65 6.09
C ILE A 183 6.56 13.93 6.67
N VAL A 184 5.98 13.03 5.90
CA VAL A 184 4.75 12.34 6.27
C VAL A 184 5.04 10.86 6.50
N LEU A 185 4.81 10.42 7.73
CA LEU A 185 4.86 9.01 8.11
C LEU A 185 3.49 8.40 7.82
N VAL A 186 3.42 7.46 6.88
CA VAL A 186 2.19 6.73 6.58
C VAL A 186 2.30 5.32 7.14
N TYR A 187 1.60 5.06 8.24
CA TYR A 187 1.59 3.75 8.91
C TYR A 187 0.36 2.95 8.49
N ILE A 188 0.57 1.88 7.72
CA ILE A 188 -0.49 1.01 7.22
C ILE A 188 -0.57 -0.22 8.13
N TYR A 189 -1.76 -0.49 8.67
CA TYR A 189 -1.98 -1.62 9.57
C TYR A 189 -3.41 -2.18 9.44
N ASP A 190 -3.63 -3.37 10.01
CA ASP A 190 -4.96 -3.95 10.22
C ASP A 190 -5.17 -4.23 11.71
N GLU A 191 -6.39 -4.01 12.22
CA GLU A 191 -6.71 -4.20 13.64
C GLU A 191 -6.51 -5.64 14.13
N LEU A 192 -6.85 -6.65 13.33
CA LEU A 192 -6.71 -8.05 13.73
C LEU A 192 -5.23 -8.43 13.83
N ILE A 193 -4.44 -8.01 12.84
CA ILE A 193 -2.98 -8.21 12.84
C ILE A 193 -2.37 -7.46 14.03
N HIS A 194 -2.77 -6.21 14.28
CA HIS A 194 -2.26 -5.43 15.41
C HIS A 194 -2.50 -6.11 16.76
N GLN A 195 -3.74 -6.57 17.01
CA GLN A 195 -4.08 -7.29 18.25
C GLN A 195 -3.30 -8.60 18.38
N GLN A 196 -3.15 -9.34 17.29
CA GLN A 196 -2.40 -10.59 17.26
C GLN A 196 -0.91 -10.36 17.51
N SER A 197 -0.28 -9.38 16.85
CA SER A 197 1.13 -9.01 17.09
C SER A 197 1.37 -8.64 18.55
N LYS A 198 0.48 -7.85 19.16
CA LYS A 198 0.55 -7.51 20.59
C LYS A 198 0.51 -8.74 21.49
N LYS A 199 -0.35 -9.71 21.20
CA LYS A 199 -0.42 -10.97 21.95
C LYS A 199 0.91 -11.75 21.90
N TYR A 200 1.66 -11.63 20.81
CA TYR A 200 2.99 -12.21 20.66
C TYR A 200 4.12 -11.32 21.20
N GLY A 201 3.81 -10.20 21.87
CA GLY A 201 4.81 -9.29 22.45
C GLY A 201 5.34 -8.22 21.49
N PHE A 202 4.80 -8.12 20.27
CA PHE A 202 5.22 -7.13 19.28
C PHE A 202 4.23 -5.96 19.20
N ASP A 203 4.57 -4.84 19.83
CA ASP A 203 3.80 -3.59 19.77
C ASP A 203 4.42 -2.56 18.81
N TYR A 204 4.30 -2.83 17.51
CA TYR A 204 4.82 -1.95 16.45
C TYR A 204 4.27 -0.53 16.51
N MET A 205 2.98 -0.35 16.85
CA MET A 205 2.36 0.96 16.92
C MET A 205 3.01 1.82 18.00
N SER A 206 3.26 1.26 19.18
CA SER A 206 3.92 1.99 20.27
C SER A 206 5.35 2.40 19.92
N VAL A 207 6.10 1.55 19.20
CA VAL A 207 7.44 1.89 18.68
C VAL A 207 7.36 3.08 17.70
N VAL A 208 6.43 3.04 16.75
CA VAL A 208 6.24 4.12 15.77
C VAL A 208 5.81 5.42 16.46
N MET A 209 4.87 5.36 17.41
CA MET A 209 4.38 6.52 18.16
C MET A 209 5.48 7.17 18.99
N SER A 210 6.22 6.36 19.77
CA SER A 210 7.35 6.84 20.57
C SER A 210 8.39 7.57 19.70
N LYS A 211 8.70 6.99 18.53
CA LYS A 211 9.65 7.63 17.62
C LYS A 211 9.10 8.91 17.01
N TYR A 212 7.86 8.91 16.58
CA TYR A 212 7.19 10.10 16.05
C TYR A 212 7.20 11.25 17.07
N GLU A 213 6.85 10.98 18.34
CA GLU A 213 6.90 11.99 19.40
C GLU A 213 8.31 12.53 19.64
N SER A 214 9.33 11.66 19.64
CA SER A 214 10.73 12.06 19.73
C SER A 214 11.14 13.00 18.57
N LEU A 215 10.70 12.70 17.35
CA LEU A 215 10.94 13.56 16.19
C LEU A 215 10.23 14.92 16.32
N LYS A 216 8.99 14.95 16.81
CA LYS A 216 8.27 16.21 17.09
C LYS A 216 8.98 17.05 18.16
N LYS A 217 9.42 16.41 19.26
CA LYS A 217 10.14 17.07 20.36
C LYS A 217 11.48 17.66 19.92
N SER A 218 12.15 17.04 18.95
CA SER A 218 13.39 17.56 18.33
C SER A 218 13.16 18.60 17.22
N GLY A 219 11.93 19.12 17.09
CA GLY A 219 11.60 20.20 16.16
C GLY A 219 11.51 19.77 14.69
N LYS A 220 11.50 18.46 14.39
CA LYS A 220 11.36 17.98 13.01
C LYS A 220 9.94 18.27 12.51
N LYS A 221 9.84 18.78 11.27
CA LYS A 221 8.56 18.94 10.56
C LYS A 221 8.07 17.57 10.07
N VAL A 222 7.45 16.81 10.96
CA VAL A 222 6.91 15.47 10.68
C VAL A 222 5.46 15.37 11.10
N GLU A 223 4.66 14.61 10.35
CA GLU A 223 3.28 14.25 10.71
C GLU A 223 3.04 12.75 10.49
N LEU A 224 2.34 12.10 11.43
CA LEU A 224 2.00 10.68 11.35
C LEU A 224 0.53 10.49 10.96
N VAL A 225 0.31 9.75 9.88
CA VAL A 225 -1.00 9.41 9.33
C VAL A 225 -1.19 7.89 9.35
N LEU A 226 -2.20 7.44 10.09
CA LEU A 226 -2.60 6.05 10.15
C LEU A 226 -3.53 5.67 8.99
N VAL A 227 -3.30 4.50 8.41
CA VAL A 227 -4.13 3.89 7.38
C VAL A 227 -4.55 2.50 7.84
N ASN A 228 -5.74 2.43 8.43
CA ASN A 228 -6.28 1.20 8.99
C ASN A 228 -7.10 0.43 7.95
N LEU A 229 -6.57 -0.67 7.43
CA LEU A 229 -7.23 -1.48 6.40
C LEU A 229 -8.45 -2.25 6.91
N SER A 230 -8.65 -2.32 8.23
CA SER A 230 -9.78 -3.03 8.83
C SER A 230 -11.13 -2.43 8.44
N ASN A 231 -12.13 -3.29 8.33
CA ASN A 231 -13.53 -2.89 8.19
C ASN A 231 -14.23 -2.71 9.56
N LYS A 232 -13.50 -2.90 10.67
CA LYS A 232 -14.03 -2.89 12.04
C LYS A 232 -13.91 -1.49 12.63
N TRP A 233 -14.86 -0.63 12.24
CA TRP A 233 -14.85 0.80 12.56
C TRP A 233 -14.70 1.09 14.06
N ASP A 234 -15.44 0.38 14.92
CA ASP A 234 -15.42 0.62 16.37
C ASP A 234 -14.03 0.32 16.97
N MET A 235 -13.41 -0.79 16.58
CA MET A 235 -12.02 -1.10 16.97
C MET A 235 -11.04 -0.07 16.44
N SER A 236 -11.23 0.39 15.19
CA SER A 236 -10.39 1.43 14.59
C SER A 236 -10.42 2.73 15.40
N TYR A 237 -11.61 3.12 15.86
CA TYR A 237 -11.79 4.30 16.68
C TYR A 237 -11.16 4.12 18.07
N ASP A 238 -11.39 2.98 18.73
CA ASP A 238 -10.88 2.72 20.07
C ASP A 238 -9.34 2.68 20.09
N THR A 239 -8.73 2.09 19.06
CA THR A 239 -7.27 2.13 18.85
C THR A 239 -6.76 3.55 18.60
N PHE A 240 -7.47 4.35 17.78
CA PHE A 240 -7.04 5.71 17.44
C PHE A 240 -7.22 6.71 18.60
N LYS A 241 -8.23 6.54 19.44
CA LYS A 241 -8.60 7.48 20.51
C LYS A 241 -7.41 7.70 21.47
N GLY A 242 -7.12 8.98 21.78
CA GLY A 242 -5.97 9.37 22.60
C GLY A 242 -4.62 9.43 21.89
N LEU A 243 -4.46 8.90 20.67
CA LEU A 243 -3.19 8.98 19.95
C LEU A 243 -2.93 10.40 19.39
N PRO A 244 -1.72 10.96 19.56
CA PRO A 244 -1.37 12.31 19.11
C PRO A 244 -1.04 12.36 17.61
N CYS A 245 -1.81 11.68 16.78
CA CYS A 245 -1.58 11.52 15.34
C CYS A 245 -2.86 11.75 14.53
N TYR A 246 -2.74 11.59 13.22
CA TYR A 246 -3.85 11.68 12.27
C TYR A 246 -4.20 10.30 11.71
N SER A 247 -5.40 10.15 11.15
CA SER A 247 -5.81 8.93 10.47
C SER A 247 -6.62 9.26 9.22
N VAL A 248 -6.54 8.43 8.19
CA VAL A 248 -7.52 8.52 7.10
C VAL A 248 -8.92 8.13 7.59
N PRO A 249 -10.01 8.70 7.04
CA PRO A 249 -11.36 8.34 7.45
C PRO A 249 -11.61 6.82 7.42
N PHE A 250 -11.87 6.21 8.59
CA PHE A 250 -12.01 4.75 8.71
C PHE A 250 -13.05 4.14 7.77
N GLY A 251 -14.13 4.88 7.51
CA GLY A 251 -15.24 4.48 6.65
C GLY A 251 -14.97 4.61 5.15
N ASN A 252 -13.93 5.34 4.73
CA ASN A 252 -13.62 5.54 3.31
C ASN A 252 -12.80 4.35 2.78
N LYS A 253 -13.47 3.23 2.56
CA LYS A 253 -12.82 1.98 2.08
C LYS A 253 -12.04 2.20 0.78
N ASN A 254 -12.59 2.97 -0.16
CA ASN A 254 -11.96 3.19 -1.46
C ASN A 254 -10.62 3.90 -1.31
N LEU A 255 -10.55 4.96 -0.50
CA LEU A 255 -9.30 5.67 -0.22
C LEU A 255 -8.26 4.75 0.44
N LYS A 256 -8.67 3.91 1.39
CA LYS A 256 -7.74 2.98 2.07
C LYS A 256 -7.16 1.94 1.11
N HIS A 257 -7.99 1.36 0.24
CA HIS A 257 -7.52 0.43 -0.80
C HIS A 257 -6.68 1.15 -1.85
N LYS A 258 -7.05 2.37 -2.24
CA LYS A 258 -6.23 3.22 -3.12
C LYS A 258 -4.84 3.42 -2.54
N ILE A 259 -4.73 3.83 -1.27
CA ILE A 259 -3.43 4.04 -0.61
C ILE A 259 -2.63 2.75 -0.58
N ALA A 260 -3.24 1.63 -0.16
CA ALA A 260 -2.58 0.33 -0.12
C ALA A 260 -2.10 -0.12 -1.51
N ASN A 261 -2.93 0.02 -2.54
CA ASN A 261 -2.57 -0.35 -3.90
C ASN A 261 -1.55 0.61 -4.53
N MET A 262 -1.60 1.91 -4.19
CA MET A 262 -0.68 2.91 -4.70
C MET A 262 0.72 2.76 -4.08
N LEU A 263 0.80 2.53 -2.77
CA LEU A 263 2.07 2.38 -2.04
C LEU A 263 2.63 0.96 -2.08
N GLY A 264 1.79 -0.06 -2.18
CA GLY A 264 2.19 -1.47 -2.31
C GLY A 264 2.97 -2.00 -1.12
N PRO A 265 2.36 -2.10 0.08
CA PRO A 265 3.04 -2.66 1.25
C PRO A 265 3.43 -4.14 1.01
N ASN A 266 4.70 -4.49 1.24
CA ASN A 266 5.16 -5.89 1.16
C ASN A 266 4.58 -6.77 2.28
N SER A 267 4.34 -6.17 3.45
CA SER A 267 3.78 -6.80 4.63
C SER A 267 2.98 -5.78 5.45
N ILE A 268 2.18 -6.27 6.39
CA ILE A 268 1.41 -5.45 7.32
C ILE A 268 1.74 -5.91 8.75
N PRO A 269 2.02 -4.99 9.69
CA PRO A 269 2.06 -3.54 9.51
C PRO A 269 3.30 -3.06 8.73
N THR A 270 3.23 -1.86 8.16
CA THR A 270 4.38 -1.20 7.54
C THR A 270 4.34 0.32 7.70
N LEU A 271 5.50 0.96 7.53
CA LEU A 271 5.70 2.39 7.67
C LEU A 271 6.39 2.95 6.43
N PHE A 272 5.70 3.85 5.72
CA PHE A 272 6.25 4.61 4.61
C PHE A 272 6.67 6.00 5.07
N LEU A 273 7.73 6.52 4.46
CA LEU A 273 8.21 7.88 4.60
C LEU A 273 7.96 8.62 3.29
N LEU A 274 7.08 9.61 3.30
CA LEU A 274 6.73 10.42 2.13
C LEU A 274 7.14 11.88 2.33
N ASP A 275 7.37 12.61 1.23
CA ASP A 275 7.46 14.07 1.27
C ASP A 275 6.07 14.73 1.24
N SER A 276 6.03 16.06 1.41
CA SER A 276 4.79 16.85 1.34
C SER A 276 4.09 16.79 -0.03
N GLN A 277 4.78 16.35 -1.09
CA GLN A 277 4.21 16.17 -2.43
C GLN A 277 3.70 14.75 -2.67
N GLY A 278 3.85 13.86 -1.68
CA GLY A 278 3.45 12.46 -1.78
C GLY A 278 4.45 11.57 -2.51
N ASN A 279 5.68 12.03 -2.73
CA ASN A 279 6.74 11.18 -3.24
C ASN A 279 7.29 10.28 -2.13
N VAL A 280 7.60 9.03 -2.48
CA VAL A 280 8.15 8.05 -1.56
C VAL A 280 9.63 8.30 -1.36
N ILE A 281 10.00 8.60 -0.11
CA ILE A 281 11.40 8.71 0.34
C ILE A 281 11.92 7.32 0.71
N SER A 282 11.14 6.57 1.48
CA SER A 282 11.42 5.17 1.83
C SER A 282 10.12 4.40 2.07
N ASP A 283 10.09 3.12 1.69
CA ASP A 283 8.89 2.28 1.64
C ASP A 283 8.86 1.10 2.63
N ASN A 284 9.87 1.00 3.51
CA ASN A 284 9.90 -0.03 4.55
C ASN A 284 10.64 0.41 5.82
N CYS A 285 10.20 1.53 6.41
CA CYS A 285 10.89 2.16 7.54
C CYS A 285 10.68 1.47 8.88
N LEU A 286 9.63 0.64 9.02
CA LEU A 286 9.20 0.13 10.33
C LEU A 286 10.34 -0.60 11.05
N TYR A 287 11.03 -1.46 10.31
CA TYR A 287 12.11 -2.28 10.86
C TYR A 287 13.43 -1.50 10.98
N LEU A 288 13.62 -0.42 10.22
CA LEU A 288 14.77 0.47 10.39
C LEU A 288 14.76 1.17 11.76
N LEU A 289 13.61 1.25 12.43
CA LEU A 289 13.50 1.80 13.78
C LEU A 289 14.24 0.98 14.85
N TYR A 290 14.58 -0.29 14.59
CA TYR A 290 15.34 -1.10 15.55
C TYR A 290 16.84 -0.80 15.54
N LYS A 291 17.44 -0.59 14.36
CA LYS A 291 18.90 -0.40 14.20
C LYS A 291 19.30 1.02 13.81
N TRP A 292 18.51 1.70 12.98
CA TRP A 292 18.82 3.03 12.42
C TRP A 292 17.81 4.10 12.86
N SER A 293 17.28 3.97 14.07
CA SER A 293 16.24 4.88 14.58
C SER A 293 16.66 6.36 14.49
N ASN A 294 17.93 6.69 14.68
CA ASN A 294 18.41 8.08 14.71
C ASN A 294 18.70 8.69 13.34
N ASN A 295 18.66 7.90 12.25
CA ASN A 295 19.05 8.34 10.92
C ASN A 295 17.87 9.00 10.17
N PHE A 296 17.08 9.83 10.83
CA PHE A 296 15.90 10.47 10.22
C PHE A 296 16.32 11.67 9.32
N PRO A 297 15.81 11.79 8.07
CA PRO A 297 14.88 10.88 7.37
C PRO A 297 15.53 9.54 7.01
N TRP A 298 14.87 8.43 7.34
CA TRP A 298 15.44 7.10 7.18
C TRP A 298 15.75 6.81 5.70
N PRO A 299 17.02 6.53 5.36
CA PRO A 299 17.40 6.24 3.99
C PRO A 299 17.01 4.82 3.60
N ASN A 300 16.99 4.55 2.30
CA ASN A 300 17.05 3.18 1.81
C ASN A 300 18.47 2.64 2.07
N VAL A 301 18.59 1.78 3.07
CA VAL A 301 19.86 1.18 3.50
C VAL A 301 20.33 0.19 2.43
N LYS A 302 21.63 0.18 2.13
CA LYS A 302 22.19 -0.76 1.15
C LYS A 302 22.41 -2.13 1.79
N PHE A 303 22.36 -3.19 0.99
CA PHE A 303 22.50 -4.57 1.46
C PHE A 303 23.71 -4.77 2.41
N MET A 304 24.87 -4.25 2.02
CA MET A 304 26.11 -4.36 2.81
C MET A 304 26.03 -3.74 4.20
N ASP A 305 25.22 -2.69 4.39
CA ASP A 305 25.07 -1.99 5.66
C ASP A 305 24.23 -2.79 6.67
N TYR A 306 23.38 -3.70 6.19
CA TYR A 306 22.64 -4.60 7.07
C TYR A 306 23.57 -5.62 7.73
N LEU A 307 24.58 -6.10 6.99
CA LEU A 307 25.42 -7.21 7.39
C LEU A 307 26.34 -6.88 8.58
N PRO A 308 26.57 -7.84 9.50
CA PRO A 308 27.63 -7.73 10.50
C PRO A 308 29.01 -7.77 9.85
N ASP A 309 30.04 -7.35 10.57
CA ASP A 309 31.41 -7.32 10.06
C ASP A 309 31.99 -8.70 9.73
N LYS A 310 31.46 -9.75 10.37
CA LYS A 310 31.87 -11.14 10.19
C LYS A 310 30.68 -12.00 9.78
N LEU A 311 30.88 -12.78 8.72
CA LEU A 311 30.04 -13.88 8.28
C LEU A 311 30.76 -15.20 8.56
N TYR A 312 30.10 -16.34 8.37
CA TYR A 312 30.66 -17.65 8.70
C TYR A 312 30.56 -18.61 7.53
N ASN A 313 31.67 -19.28 7.18
CA ASN A 313 31.69 -20.32 6.16
C ASN A 313 31.20 -21.68 6.72
N SER A 314 31.20 -22.72 5.89
CA SER A 314 30.83 -24.10 6.28
C SER A 314 31.72 -24.71 7.37
N SER A 315 32.96 -24.23 7.50
CA SER A 315 33.88 -24.63 8.57
C SER A 315 33.66 -23.83 9.87
N ASN A 316 32.62 -22.98 9.91
CA ASN A 316 32.34 -22.04 11.00
C ASN A 316 33.49 -21.04 11.25
N GLU A 317 34.30 -20.75 10.23
CA GLU A 317 35.36 -19.76 10.29
C GLU A 317 34.82 -18.38 9.93
N PRO A 318 35.25 -17.32 10.64
CA PRO A 318 34.81 -15.96 10.36
C PRO A 318 35.41 -15.43 9.05
N VAL A 319 34.55 -14.99 8.14
CA VAL A 319 34.88 -14.32 6.88
C VAL A 319 34.45 -12.86 6.97
N PRO A 320 35.33 -11.88 6.67
CA PRO A 320 34.95 -10.47 6.74
C PRO A 320 33.91 -10.14 5.66
N LYS A 321 32.91 -9.31 5.97
CA LYS A 321 31.86 -8.92 5.00
C LYS A 321 32.42 -8.27 3.73
N SER A 322 33.63 -7.70 3.79
CA SER A 322 34.31 -7.12 2.63
C SER A 322 34.60 -8.13 1.52
N SER A 323 34.57 -9.43 1.79
CA SER A 323 34.65 -10.49 0.77
C SER A 323 33.50 -10.45 -0.24
N LEU A 324 32.40 -9.76 0.08
CA LEU A 324 31.23 -9.60 -0.79
C LEU A 324 31.31 -8.38 -1.71
N TYR A 325 32.26 -7.45 -1.52
CA TYR A 325 32.30 -6.22 -2.30
C TYR A 325 32.54 -6.50 -3.79
N GLY A 326 31.66 -5.96 -4.65
CA GLY A 326 31.73 -6.13 -6.11
C GLY A 326 31.28 -7.50 -6.61
N LYS A 327 30.88 -8.42 -5.71
CA LYS A 327 30.34 -9.73 -6.08
C LYS A 327 28.86 -9.64 -6.41
N ILE A 328 28.42 -10.52 -7.30
CA ILE A 328 27.00 -10.87 -7.39
C ILE A 328 26.65 -11.68 -6.14
N VAL A 329 25.60 -11.29 -5.42
CA VAL A 329 25.23 -11.95 -4.16
C VAL A 329 23.83 -12.53 -4.24
N GLY A 330 23.67 -13.80 -3.91
CA GLY A 330 22.35 -14.37 -3.63
C GLY A 330 22.10 -14.47 -2.12
N VAL A 331 20.99 -13.90 -1.66
CA VAL A 331 20.54 -14.02 -0.27
C VAL A 331 19.53 -15.14 -0.19
N TYR A 332 19.93 -16.26 0.41
CA TYR A 332 19.12 -17.47 0.57
C TYR A 332 18.49 -17.51 1.95
N LEU A 333 17.17 -17.58 2.02
CA LEU A 333 16.42 -17.82 3.26
C LEU A 333 16.10 -19.31 3.35
N ASP A 334 16.55 -19.96 4.42
CA ASP A 334 16.21 -21.36 4.73
C ASP A 334 15.09 -21.40 5.79
N SER A 335 13.88 -21.77 5.38
CA SER A 335 12.72 -21.81 6.28
C SER A 335 12.75 -22.97 7.29
N GLY A 336 13.72 -23.87 7.20
CA GLY A 336 13.81 -25.05 8.03
C GLY A 336 12.87 -26.20 7.66
N ASN A 337 12.02 -26.04 6.64
CA ASN A 337 11.29 -27.16 6.07
C ASN A 337 12.27 -28.07 5.28
N PRO A 338 12.52 -29.33 5.69
CA PRO A 338 13.56 -30.15 5.08
C PRO A 338 13.33 -30.44 3.60
N GLU A 339 12.09 -30.77 3.21
CA GLU A 339 11.77 -31.21 1.85
C GLU A 339 11.91 -30.06 0.84
N VAL A 340 11.31 -28.90 1.16
CA VAL A 340 11.34 -27.72 0.27
C VAL A 340 12.74 -27.13 0.21
N SER A 341 13.41 -27.04 1.37
CA SER A 341 14.75 -26.46 1.43
C SER A 341 15.79 -27.34 0.72
N GLN A 342 15.66 -28.67 0.78
CA GLN A 342 16.59 -29.56 0.07
C GLN A 342 16.49 -29.39 -1.45
N LYS A 343 15.28 -29.38 -2.02
CA LYS A 343 15.06 -29.17 -3.45
C LYS A 343 15.65 -27.83 -3.91
N LEU A 344 15.44 -26.77 -3.12
CA LEU A 344 15.97 -25.44 -3.43
C LEU A 344 17.50 -25.39 -3.32
N ARG A 345 18.09 -25.98 -2.28
CA ARG A 345 19.55 -26.04 -2.11
C ARG A 345 20.24 -26.78 -3.24
N THR A 346 19.66 -27.86 -3.77
CA THR A 346 20.23 -28.57 -4.95
C THR A 346 20.32 -27.64 -6.15
N LYS A 347 19.23 -26.93 -6.48
CA LYS A 347 19.23 -25.97 -7.58
C LYS A 347 20.18 -24.78 -7.35
N LEU A 348 20.27 -24.30 -6.10
CA LEU A 348 21.21 -23.25 -5.72
C LEU A 348 22.67 -23.69 -5.86
N LYS A 349 22.98 -24.95 -5.54
CA LYS A 349 24.32 -25.52 -5.75
C LYS A 349 24.69 -25.53 -7.23
N GLU A 350 23.79 -25.99 -8.09
CA GLU A 350 24.01 -25.97 -9.54
C GLU A 350 24.26 -24.54 -10.06
N LEU A 351 23.43 -23.57 -9.63
CA LEU A 351 23.63 -22.16 -9.98
C LEU A 351 24.97 -21.64 -9.45
N TYR A 352 25.32 -21.95 -8.19
CA TYR A 352 26.54 -21.48 -7.56
C TYR A 352 27.79 -21.98 -8.30
N GLU A 353 27.83 -23.25 -8.67
CA GLU A 353 28.92 -23.84 -9.46
C GLU A 353 29.04 -23.19 -10.84
N PHE A 354 27.91 -23.01 -11.54
CA PHE A 354 27.88 -22.32 -12.82
C PHE A 354 28.39 -20.87 -12.71
N MET A 355 27.83 -20.09 -11.79
CA MET A 355 28.13 -18.67 -11.63
C MET A 355 29.58 -18.47 -11.21
N ASN A 356 30.10 -19.25 -10.26
CA ASN A 356 31.51 -19.16 -9.87
C ASN A 356 32.44 -19.46 -11.03
N LYS A 357 32.16 -20.50 -11.83
CA LYS A 357 32.97 -20.82 -13.01
C LYS A 357 32.89 -19.71 -14.07
N ALA A 358 31.70 -19.20 -14.34
CA ALA A 358 31.47 -18.21 -15.39
C ALA A 358 31.93 -16.80 -15.03
N THR A 359 32.12 -16.51 -13.73
CA THR A 359 32.52 -15.19 -13.22
C THR A 359 33.86 -15.17 -12.50
N ASP A 360 34.65 -16.24 -12.60
CA ASP A 360 35.95 -16.40 -11.94
C ASP A 360 35.87 -16.14 -10.41
N GLY A 361 34.91 -16.78 -9.75
CA GLY A 361 34.71 -16.67 -8.31
C GLY A 361 33.93 -15.42 -7.84
N ASN A 362 33.40 -14.62 -8.76
CA ASN A 362 32.70 -13.36 -8.46
C ASN A 362 31.20 -13.52 -8.14
N PHE A 363 30.82 -14.67 -7.57
CA PHE A 363 29.48 -14.95 -7.07
C PHE A 363 29.55 -15.53 -5.66
N GLU A 364 28.67 -15.10 -4.76
CA GLU A 364 28.59 -15.63 -3.40
C GLU A 364 27.14 -15.77 -2.93
N LEU A 365 26.89 -16.73 -2.03
CA LEU A 365 25.62 -16.90 -1.35
C LEU A 365 25.74 -16.54 0.14
N VAL A 366 24.78 -15.76 0.62
CA VAL A 366 24.60 -15.44 2.05
C VAL A 366 23.31 -16.08 2.53
N THR A 367 23.42 -16.98 3.50
CA THR A 367 22.28 -17.72 4.06
C THR A 367 21.73 -17.03 5.31
N LEU A 368 20.41 -16.87 5.34
CA LEU A 368 19.61 -16.46 6.47
C LEU A 368 18.95 -17.72 7.06
N LYS A 369 19.40 -18.12 8.25
CA LYS A 369 18.89 -19.30 8.94
C LYS A 369 18.45 -18.93 10.34
N TYR A 370 17.19 -19.23 10.66
CA TYR A 370 16.69 -19.15 12.03
C TYR A 370 16.90 -20.50 12.73
N CYS A 371 17.74 -20.50 13.76
CA CYS A 371 17.97 -21.64 14.64
C CYS A 371 17.63 -21.24 16.07
N THR A 372 17.00 -22.14 16.82
CA THR A 372 16.68 -21.87 18.25
C THR A 372 17.81 -22.28 19.18
N LYS A 373 18.66 -23.21 18.75
CA LYS A 373 19.79 -23.73 19.51
C LYS A 373 21.07 -23.67 18.71
N ARG A 374 22.18 -23.42 19.39
CA ARG A 374 23.50 -23.29 18.76
C ARG A 374 23.95 -24.58 18.06
N ASN A 375 23.69 -25.74 18.66
CA ASN A 375 24.04 -27.03 18.05
C ASN A 375 23.29 -27.28 16.74
N GLU A 376 22.00 -26.91 16.64
CA GLU A 376 21.24 -27.00 15.38
C GLU A 376 21.86 -26.14 14.28
N PHE A 377 22.38 -24.96 14.63
CA PHE A 377 23.09 -24.09 13.71
C PHE A 377 24.45 -24.67 13.29
N ASP A 378 25.23 -25.20 14.24
CA ASP A 378 26.52 -25.83 13.95
C ASP A 378 26.36 -27.07 13.07
N ASP A 379 25.34 -27.88 13.31
CA ASP A 379 25.01 -29.04 12.49
C ASP A 379 24.53 -28.62 11.10
N PHE A 380 23.77 -27.51 11.01
CA PHE A 380 23.41 -26.92 9.73
C PHE A 380 24.65 -26.51 8.93
N LEU A 381 25.62 -25.81 9.54
CA LEU A 381 26.88 -25.38 8.91
C LEU A 381 27.76 -26.55 8.44
N LYS A 382 27.71 -27.68 9.14
CA LYS A 382 28.40 -28.92 8.71
C LYS A 382 27.68 -29.68 7.61
N GLY A 383 26.40 -29.38 7.36
CA GLY A 383 25.59 -30.05 6.35
C GLY A 383 26.18 -29.90 4.94
N ASN A 384 25.83 -30.81 4.02
CA ASN A 384 26.33 -30.84 2.63
C ASN A 384 25.79 -29.67 1.77
N HIS A 385 26.14 -28.43 2.12
CA HIS A 385 25.98 -27.24 1.27
C HIS A 385 27.39 -26.80 0.83
N PRO A 386 27.54 -26.19 -0.36
CA PRO A 386 28.79 -25.53 -0.73
C PRO A 386 29.20 -24.53 0.36
N SER A 387 30.46 -24.09 0.36
CA SER A 387 31.04 -23.15 1.34
C SER A 387 30.45 -21.73 1.28
N TRP A 388 29.12 -21.62 1.29
CA TRP A 388 28.36 -20.39 1.37
C TRP A 388 28.66 -19.67 2.67
N LEU A 389 28.41 -18.37 2.66
CA LEU A 389 28.47 -17.56 3.86
C LEU A 389 27.14 -17.61 4.61
N ASN A 390 27.22 -17.54 5.92
CA ASN A 390 26.08 -17.57 6.82
C ASN A 390 26.16 -16.37 7.77
N LEU A 391 25.00 -15.79 8.10
CA LEU A 391 24.92 -14.92 9.27
C LEU A 391 25.23 -15.74 10.53
N GLY A 392 25.86 -15.11 11.52
CA GLY A 392 26.12 -15.76 12.81
C GLY A 392 24.83 -16.15 13.55
N PHE A 393 24.93 -17.12 14.45
CA PHE A 393 23.79 -17.61 15.25
C PHE A 393 23.01 -16.49 15.96
N ASP A 394 23.72 -15.49 16.48
CA ASP A 394 23.13 -14.37 17.26
C ASP A 394 22.58 -13.23 16.37
N GLU A 395 22.73 -13.32 15.04
CA GLU A 395 22.32 -12.28 14.07
C GLU A 395 20.83 -12.35 13.68
N VAL A 396 19.99 -12.68 14.66
CA VAL A 396 18.53 -12.81 14.48
C VAL A 396 17.93 -11.48 14.02
N THR A 397 18.34 -10.36 14.62
CA THR A 397 17.85 -9.03 14.24
C THR A 397 18.18 -8.73 12.78
N THR A 398 19.44 -8.93 12.37
CA THR A 398 19.89 -8.71 10.99
C THR A 398 19.10 -9.58 9.99
N SER A 399 18.86 -10.85 10.33
CA SER A 399 18.04 -11.76 9.52
C SER A 399 16.62 -11.23 9.31
N VAL A 400 15.96 -10.80 10.39
CA VAL A 400 14.60 -10.23 10.34
C VAL A 400 14.58 -8.95 9.49
N LEU A 401 15.58 -8.08 9.65
CA LEU A 401 15.69 -6.86 8.85
C LEU A 401 15.80 -7.17 7.35
N LEU A 402 16.65 -8.13 6.96
CA LEU A 402 16.84 -8.51 5.55
C LEU A 402 15.61 -9.19 4.96
N VAL A 403 15.00 -10.14 5.67
CA VAL A 403 13.75 -10.81 5.25
C VAL A 403 12.66 -9.78 4.96
N ASN A 404 12.45 -8.82 5.86
CA ASN A 404 11.46 -7.77 5.67
C ASN A 404 11.83 -6.79 4.56
N THR A 405 13.10 -6.36 4.49
CA THR A 405 13.61 -5.44 3.45
C THR A 405 13.37 -6.00 2.06
N PHE A 406 13.62 -7.29 1.88
CA PHE A 406 13.38 -7.97 0.61
C PHE A 406 11.93 -8.38 0.39
N GLY A 407 11.06 -8.30 1.41
CA GLY A 407 9.69 -8.79 1.33
C GLY A 407 9.64 -10.32 1.18
N MET A 408 10.59 -11.03 1.78
CA MET A 408 10.58 -12.48 1.84
C MET A 408 9.54 -12.96 2.85
N ASN A 409 8.99 -14.15 2.62
CA ASN A 409 8.15 -14.84 3.59
C ASN A 409 9.04 -15.75 4.44
N GLU A 410 9.14 -15.48 5.73
CA GLU A 410 9.93 -16.26 6.70
C GLU A 410 9.61 -17.76 6.74
N PHE A 411 8.39 -18.16 6.34
CA PHE A 411 7.95 -19.55 6.35
C PHE A 411 8.28 -20.32 5.06
N VAL A 412 8.79 -19.64 4.03
CA VAL A 412 9.06 -20.23 2.71
C VAL A 412 10.52 -20.02 2.31
N SER A 413 11.25 -21.12 2.09
CA SER A 413 12.62 -21.04 1.62
C SER A 413 12.68 -20.36 0.26
N ASN A 414 13.58 -19.40 0.11
CA ASN A 414 13.61 -18.56 -1.07
C ASN A 414 14.95 -17.89 -1.30
N VAL A 415 15.17 -17.33 -2.49
CA VAL A 415 16.39 -16.61 -2.84
C VAL A 415 16.07 -15.26 -3.47
N VAL A 416 16.85 -14.26 -3.08
CA VAL A 416 16.90 -12.95 -3.73
C VAL A 416 18.28 -12.78 -4.33
N LEU A 417 18.35 -12.39 -5.60
CA LEU A 417 19.62 -12.16 -6.29
C LEU A 417 19.87 -10.66 -6.39
N LEU A 418 21.08 -10.26 -6.02
CA LEU A 418 21.59 -8.91 -6.03
C LEU A 418 22.67 -8.79 -7.11
N ASP A 419 22.73 -7.65 -7.77
CA ASP A 419 23.85 -7.32 -8.65
C ASP A 419 25.11 -6.94 -7.84
N GLN A 420 26.17 -6.57 -8.54
CA GLN A 420 27.47 -6.18 -7.96
C GLN A 420 27.40 -4.89 -7.11
N GLN A 421 26.33 -4.10 -7.27
CA GLN A 421 26.07 -2.87 -6.53
C GLN A 421 25.19 -3.12 -5.30
N GLY A 422 24.76 -4.37 -5.08
CA GLY A 422 23.86 -4.77 -3.99
C GLY A 422 22.40 -4.37 -4.22
N ASP A 423 22.01 -4.02 -5.45
CA ASP A 423 20.63 -3.72 -5.81
C ASP A 423 19.90 -5.01 -6.22
N VAL A 424 18.61 -5.12 -5.83
CA VAL A 424 17.80 -6.32 -6.04
C VAL A 424 17.50 -6.50 -7.53
N TYR A 425 18.05 -7.55 -8.13
CA TYR A 425 17.79 -7.93 -9.51
C TYR A 425 16.47 -8.68 -9.66
N THR A 426 16.24 -9.70 -8.83
CA THR A 426 14.98 -10.44 -8.81
C THR A 426 14.74 -11.00 -7.41
N LYS A 427 13.46 -10.96 -6.99
CA LYS A 427 12.95 -11.64 -5.80
C LYS A 427 12.27 -12.92 -6.24
N PHE A 428 12.26 -13.92 -5.37
CA PHE A 428 11.62 -15.21 -5.66
C PHE A 428 12.30 -15.93 -6.83
N GLY A 429 13.63 -15.91 -6.86
CA GLY A 429 14.46 -16.42 -7.96
C GLY A 429 14.35 -17.93 -8.22
N MET A 430 13.48 -18.67 -7.53
CA MET A 430 13.26 -20.11 -7.72
C MET A 430 13.07 -20.51 -9.18
N PHE A 431 12.37 -19.67 -9.97
CA PHE A 431 12.19 -19.91 -11.41
C PHE A 431 13.49 -19.69 -12.21
N ALA A 432 14.28 -18.68 -11.81
CA ALA A 432 15.57 -18.38 -12.40
C ALA A 432 16.64 -19.45 -12.09
N LEU A 433 16.39 -20.32 -11.10
CA LEU A 433 17.29 -21.42 -10.77
C LEU A 433 17.22 -22.59 -11.76
N ASP A 434 16.31 -22.57 -12.74
CA ASP A 434 16.35 -23.53 -13.83
C ASP A 434 17.70 -23.44 -14.57
N LYS A 435 18.38 -24.58 -14.70
CA LYS A 435 19.71 -24.66 -15.31
C LYS A 435 19.74 -24.08 -16.73
N ASN A 436 18.64 -24.18 -17.47
CA ASN A 436 18.55 -23.64 -18.82
C ASN A 436 18.53 -22.10 -18.86
N LEU A 437 18.25 -21.45 -17.73
CA LEU A 437 18.16 -19.99 -17.62
C LEU A 437 19.40 -19.36 -16.97
N HIS A 438 20.36 -20.17 -16.49
CA HIS A 438 21.53 -19.67 -15.75
C HIS A 438 22.35 -18.66 -16.55
N GLN A 439 22.59 -18.92 -17.84
CA GLN A 439 23.36 -18.00 -18.69
C GLN A 439 22.63 -16.67 -18.91
N SER A 440 21.33 -16.72 -19.20
CA SER A 440 20.51 -15.53 -19.39
C SER A 440 20.42 -14.72 -18.09
N LEU A 441 20.30 -15.40 -16.95
CA LEU A 441 20.32 -14.79 -15.63
C LEU A 441 21.65 -14.09 -15.34
N LEU A 442 22.79 -14.74 -15.64
CA LEU A 442 24.11 -14.14 -15.49
C LEU A 442 24.25 -12.88 -16.36
N ASN A 443 23.90 -12.97 -17.65
CA ASN A 443 23.92 -11.82 -18.56
C ASN A 443 23.05 -10.68 -18.02
N GLY A 444 21.90 -11.04 -17.45
CA GLY A 444 20.99 -10.15 -16.76
C GLY A 444 21.65 -9.42 -15.58
N LEU A 445 22.27 -10.16 -14.67
CA LEU A 445 22.93 -9.63 -13.46
C LEU A 445 24.15 -8.75 -13.79
N LEU A 446 24.99 -9.16 -14.74
CA LEU A 446 26.21 -8.42 -15.14
C LEU A 446 25.90 -7.03 -15.70
N LYS A 447 24.74 -6.86 -16.35
CA LYS A 447 24.28 -5.56 -16.85
C LYS A 447 23.68 -4.66 -15.72
N GLY A 448 23.46 -5.15 -14.48
CA GLY A 448 22.97 -4.38 -13.32
C GLY A 448 21.44 -4.36 -13.07
N ALA A 449 20.98 -4.37 -11.82
CA ALA A 449 19.57 -4.48 -11.44
C ALA A 449 18.72 -3.25 -11.81
N VAL A 450 19.31 -2.06 -11.79
CA VAL A 450 18.60 -0.77 -11.92
C VAL A 450 18.52 -0.34 -13.39
N ARG A 451 17.75 -1.09 -14.18
CA ARG A 451 17.52 -0.80 -15.60
C ARG A 451 16.26 -1.48 -16.12
N VAL A 452 15.92 -1.16 -17.36
CA VAL A 452 14.94 -1.88 -18.18
C VAL A 452 15.42 -3.32 -18.45
N LYS A 453 14.52 -4.28 -18.26
CA LYS A 453 14.74 -5.73 -18.44
C LYS A 453 14.38 -6.18 -19.85
N ASP A 454 15.05 -7.22 -20.32
CA ASP A 454 14.71 -7.92 -21.55
C ASP A 454 13.61 -8.97 -21.33
N GLY A 455 12.96 -9.37 -22.42
CA GLY A 455 11.84 -10.31 -22.39
C GLY A 455 12.20 -11.75 -21.98
N GLU A 456 13.47 -12.13 -22.08
CA GLU A 456 13.92 -13.52 -21.88
C GLU A 456 13.64 -14.02 -20.47
N LEU A 457 13.80 -13.15 -19.47
CA LEU A 457 13.55 -13.44 -18.06
C LEU A 457 12.26 -12.81 -17.52
N ALA A 458 11.33 -12.42 -18.40
CA ALA A 458 10.10 -11.72 -18.02
C ALA A 458 9.37 -12.37 -16.82
N HIS A 459 9.28 -13.70 -16.81
CA HIS A 459 8.63 -14.47 -15.75
C HIS A 459 9.27 -14.28 -14.35
N CYS A 460 10.56 -13.98 -14.26
CA CYS A 460 11.26 -13.67 -13.01
C CYS A 460 10.87 -12.29 -12.44
N HIS A 461 10.30 -11.43 -13.28
CA HIS A 461 9.99 -10.05 -12.95
C HIS A 461 8.48 -9.84 -12.72
N LEU A 462 7.63 -10.66 -13.35
CA LEU A 462 6.15 -10.56 -13.37
C LEU A 462 5.42 -10.50 -12.02
N MET A 463 6.04 -10.93 -10.93
CA MET A 463 5.36 -11.14 -9.64
C MET A 463 5.75 -10.16 -8.53
N ASN A 464 6.72 -9.28 -8.77
CA ASN A 464 7.37 -8.53 -7.68
C ASN A 464 6.85 -7.10 -7.50
N ARG A 465 6.51 -6.43 -8.59
CA ARG A 465 6.15 -5.00 -8.66
C ARG A 465 5.15 -4.79 -9.79
N PRO A 466 4.45 -3.65 -9.87
CA PRO A 466 3.75 -3.29 -11.10
C PRO A 466 4.76 -3.17 -12.24
N ILE A 467 4.37 -3.62 -13.43
CA ILE A 467 5.28 -3.74 -14.57
C ILE A 467 4.78 -2.92 -15.73
N ILE A 468 5.72 -2.23 -16.36
CA ILE A 468 5.51 -1.59 -17.64
C ILE A 468 6.11 -2.50 -18.71
N VAL A 469 5.24 -3.07 -19.54
CA VAL A 469 5.65 -3.88 -20.69
C VAL A 469 5.65 -2.99 -21.92
N VAL A 470 6.80 -2.94 -22.59
CA VAL A 470 7.01 -2.23 -23.85
C VAL A 470 7.10 -3.25 -24.98
N LEU A 471 6.30 -3.04 -26.02
CA LEU A 471 6.21 -3.90 -27.21
C LEU A 471 6.98 -3.24 -28.35
N ALA A 472 8.20 -3.69 -28.58
CA ALA A 472 9.19 -3.12 -29.50
C ALA A 472 9.48 -4.02 -30.72
N ASP A 473 8.58 -4.94 -31.07
CA ASP A 473 8.68 -5.86 -32.23
C ASP A 473 8.82 -5.17 -33.59
N LYS A 474 8.59 -3.85 -33.66
CA LYS A 474 8.68 -3.03 -34.87
C LYS A 474 9.95 -2.16 -34.92
N LYS A 475 10.85 -2.28 -33.95
CA LYS A 475 12.11 -1.52 -33.89
C LYS A 475 13.26 -2.34 -34.47
N ASP A 476 14.11 -1.68 -35.23
CA ASP A 476 15.40 -2.20 -35.65
C ASP A 476 16.41 -2.17 -34.48
N PRO A 477 17.59 -2.79 -34.59
CA PRO A 477 18.56 -2.84 -33.50
C PRO A 477 18.95 -1.46 -32.95
N LYS A 478 19.17 -0.48 -33.82
CA LYS A 478 19.50 0.90 -33.42
C LYS A 478 18.31 1.57 -32.70
N GLY A 479 17.11 1.45 -33.26
CA GLY A 479 15.90 1.99 -32.62
C GLY A 479 15.57 1.33 -31.29
N LEU A 480 15.98 0.09 -31.05
CA LEU A 480 15.86 -0.59 -29.77
C LEU A 480 16.84 -0.04 -28.72
N GLU A 481 18.08 0.27 -29.13
CA GLU A 481 19.08 0.89 -28.27
C GLU A 481 18.66 2.31 -27.84
N ASP A 482 18.19 3.12 -28.80
CA ASP A 482 17.67 4.47 -28.55
C ASP A 482 16.46 4.42 -27.59
N LEU A 483 15.52 3.50 -27.85
CA LEU A 483 14.36 3.28 -26.98
C LEU A 483 14.78 2.85 -25.57
N THR A 484 15.74 1.94 -25.45
CA THR A 484 16.22 1.44 -24.16
C THR A 484 16.88 2.55 -23.37
N THR A 485 17.63 3.43 -24.03
CA THR A 485 18.21 4.64 -23.44
C THR A 485 17.13 5.54 -22.85
N GLU A 486 16.10 5.87 -23.61
CA GLU A 486 14.99 6.72 -23.15
C GLU A 486 14.19 6.09 -22.01
N LEU A 487 13.92 4.79 -22.08
CA LEU A 487 13.23 4.07 -21.01
C LEU A 487 14.07 4.02 -19.72
N ASN A 488 15.39 3.88 -19.82
CA ASN A 488 16.28 3.93 -18.65
C ASN A 488 16.30 5.32 -18.02
N LYS A 489 16.29 6.41 -18.81
CA LYS A 489 16.13 7.78 -18.28
C LYS A 489 14.83 7.91 -17.50
N ALA A 490 13.70 7.49 -18.09
CA ALA A 490 12.40 7.50 -17.45
C ALA A 490 12.37 6.68 -16.15
N PHE A 491 12.96 5.49 -16.18
CA PHE A 491 13.05 4.62 -15.01
C PHE A 491 13.86 5.24 -13.88
N LEU A 492 15.01 5.86 -14.17
CA LEU A 492 15.83 6.53 -13.17
C LEU A 492 15.13 7.78 -12.60
N ALA A 493 14.50 8.58 -13.46
CA ALA A 493 13.71 9.73 -13.03
C ALA A 493 12.54 9.30 -12.13
N HIS A 494 11.84 8.22 -12.51
CA HIS A 494 10.78 7.60 -11.71
C HIS A 494 11.30 7.15 -10.35
N LYS A 495 12.39 6.37 -10.32
CA LYS A 495 12.98 5.85 -9.09
C LYS A 495 13.38 6.96 -8.11
N ARG A 496 13.88 8.09 -8.62
CA ARG A 496 14.24 9.27 -7.81
C ARG A 496 13.03 9.99 -7.21
N LYS A 497 11.89 10.01 -7.91
CA LYS A 497 10.72 10.81 -7.52
C LYS A 497 9.39 10.14 -7.87
N ARG A 498 9.12 8.99 -7.27
CA ARG A 498 7.87 8.23 -7.44
C ARG A 498 6.82 8.60 -6.39
N ARG A 499 5.54 8.65 -6.78
CA ARG A 499 4.41 8.84 -5.85
C ARG A 499 3.91 7.54 -5.22
N GLY A 500 4.18 6.40 -5.84
CA GLY A 500 3.70 5.09 -5.40
C GLY A 500 4.75 4.00 -5.60
N GLN A 501 4.31 2.77 -5.81
CA GLN A 501 5.17 1.60 -6.05
C GLN A 501 6.19 1.86 -7.16
N GLU A 502 7.45 1.49 -6.95
CA GLU A 502 8.45 1.47 -8.01
C GLU A 502 8.05 0.44 -9.08
N PHE A 503 8.20 0.83 -10.35
CA PHE A 503 7.87 -0.03 -11.48
C PHE A 503 9.08 -0.84 -11.92
N GLU A 504 8.82 -2.01 -12.47
CA GLU A 504 9.80 -2.72 -13.28
C GLU A 504 9.45 -2.57 -14.76
N PHE A 505 10.46 -2.33 -15.60
CA PHE A 505 10.29 -2.10 -17.03
C PHE A 505 10.76 -3.32 -17.78
N LEU A 506 9.93 -3.83 -18.68
CA LEU A 506 10.19 -5.01 -19.48
C LEU A 506 10.02 -4.67 -20.97
N VAL A 507 11.07 -4.88 -21.77
CA VAL A 507 11.02 -4.69 -23.22
C VAL A 507 10.95 -6.04 -23.91
N LEU A 508 9.85 -6.25 -24.63
CA LEU A 508 9.68 -7.36 -25.57
C LEU A 508 10.05 -6.84 -26.96
N ASN A 509 11.09 -7.41 -27.58
CA ASN A 509 11.55 -7.05 -28.91
C ASN A 509 11.29 -8.14 -29.95
N GLU A 510 11.04 -9.37 -29.52
CA GLU A 510 10.68 -10.45 -30.44
C GLU A 510 9.22 -10.36 -30.89
N LYS A 511 9.01 -10.62 -32.19
CA LYS A 511 7.69 -10.56 -32.83
C LYS A 511 6.65 -11.47 -32.17
N LYS A 512 6.98 -12.75 -31.99
CA LYS A 512 6.04 -13.76 -31.48
C LYS A 512 5.57 -13.46 -30.03
N PRO A 513 6.46 -13.16 -29.05
CA PRO A 513 6.04 -12.70 -27.73
C PRO A 513 5.14 -11.46 -27.78
N CYS A 514 5.49 -10.44 -28.58
CA CYS A 514 4.66 -9.23 -28.69
C CYS A 514 3.26 -9.53 -29.25
N GLU A 515 3.17 -10.33 -30.33
CA GLU A 515 1.88 -10.76 -30.90
C GLU A 515 1.04 -11.54 -29.89
N GLN A 516 1.66 -12.45 -29.13
CA GLN A 516 0.98 -13.21 -28.07
C GLN A 516 0.46 -12.30 -26.96
N THR A 517 1.27 -11.32 -26.50
CA THR A 517 0.84 -10.33 -25.51
C THR A 517 -0.33 -9.50 -26.02
N ARG A 518 -0.26 -9.01 -27.27
CA ARG A 518 -1.38 -8.25 -27.88
C ARG A 518 -2.65 -9.08 -27.96
N LYS A 519 -2.54 -10.34 -28.43
CA LYS A 519 -3.68 -11.25 -28.53
C LYS A 519 -4.30 -11.56 -27.16
N PHE A 520 -3.46 -11.91 -26.18
CA PHE A 520 -3.92 -12.28 -24.84
C PHE A 520 -4.63 -11.12 -24.13
N LEU A 521 -4.06 -9.91 -24.22
CA LEU A 521 -4.60 -8.71 -23.57
C LEU A 521 -5.59 -7.92 -24.43
N ARG A 522 -5.96 -8.44 -25.62
CA ARG A 522 -6.85 -7.78 -26.59
C ARG A 522 -6.41 -6.33 -26.86
N LEU A 523 -5.13 -6.17 -27.21
CA LEU A 523 -4.52 -4.90 -27.57
C LEU A 523 -4.61 -4.68 -29.08
N ASP A 524 -4.63 -3.42 -29.49
CA ASP A 524 -4.47 -3.07 -30.90
C ASP A 524 -3.00 -3.17 -31.32
N ASP A 525 -2.76 -3.33 -32.62
CA ASP A 525 -1.40 -3.45 -33.19
C ASP A 525 -0.57 -2.16 -33.04
N LYS A 526 -1.20 -1.06 -32.66
CA LYS A 526 -0.55 0.24 -32.43
C LYS A 526 -0.11 0.42 -30.97
N THR A 527 -0.53 -0.47 -30.07
CA THR A 527 -0.19 -0.39 -28.65
C THR A 527 1.30 -0.68 -28.48
N LEU A 528 2.03 0.31 -27.98
CA LEU A 528 3.47 0.25 -27.76
C LEU A 528 3.84 -0.06 -26.31
N MET A 529 2.98 0.27 -25.35
CA MET A 529 3.29 0.16 -23.93
C MET A 529 2.02 -0.06 -23.11
N ILE A 530 2.13 -0.90 -22.08
CA ILE A 530 1.07 -1.19 -21.13
C ILE A 530 1.62 -1.21 -19.71
N ALA A 531 0.81 -0.82 -18.73
CA ALA A 531 1.07 -1.06 -17.32
C ALA A 531 0.17 -2.18 -16.82
N VAL A 532 0.78 -3.20 -16.23
CA VAL A 532 0.14 -4.36 -15.63
C VAL A 532 0.43 -4.35 -14.14
N SER A 533 -0.58 -4.57 -13.32
CA SER A 533 -0.42 -4.76 -11.89
C SER A 533 -1.24 -5.96 -11.43
N PRO A 534 -0.75 -6.74 -10.45
CA PRO A 534 -1.49 -7.88 -9.91
C PRO A 534 -2.89 -7.51 -9.38
N PHE A 535 -3.08 -6.25 -8.98
CA PHE A 535 -4.28 -5.80 -8.26
C PHE A 535 -5.11 -4.76 -9.01
N ASN A 536 -4.70 -4.37 -10.23
CA ASN A 536 -5.25 -3.20 -10.90
C ASN A 536 -5.61 -3.43 -12.37
N LYS A 537 -6.40 -2.48 -12.90
CA LYS A 537 -6.83 -2.48 -14.30
C LYS A 537 -5.63 -2.25 -15.22
N LEU A 538 -5.53 -3.06 -16.27
CA LEU A 538 -4.59 -2.86 -17.39
C LEU A 538 -4.72 -1.42 -17.92
N LEU A 539 -3.65 -0.63 -17.83
CA LEU A 539 -3.59 0.69 -18.45
C LEU A 539 -2.83 0.59 -19.78
N LYS A 540 -3.42 1.13 -20.84
CA LYS A 540 -2.83 1.14 -22.19
C LYS A 540 -2.27 2.53 -22.47
N PHE A 541 -1.06 2.59 -23.00
CA PHE A 541 -0.50 3.85 -23.48
C PHE A 541 -1.27 4.34 -24.71
N LYS A 542 -1.72 5.60 -24.67
CA LYS A 542 -2.50 6.24 -25.74
C LYS A 542 -1.73 7.35 -26.46
N GLY A 543 -0.40 7.36 -26.35
CA GLY A 543 0.48 8.40 -26.89
C GLY A 543 1.17 8.03 -28.21
N GLY A 544 2.03 8.93 -28.68
CA GLY A 544 2.88 8.76 -29.85
C GLY A 544 4.23 8.12 -29.51
N GLU A 545 5.32 8.86 -29.66
CA GLU A 545 6.67 8.36 -29.40
C GLU A 545 6.92 8.03 -27.91
N LEU A 546 7.71 6.98 -27.68
CA LEU A 546 8.19 6.59 -26.36
C LEU A 546 9.50 7.32 -26.06
N ASN A 547 9.44 8.31 -25.17
CA ASN A 547 10.58 9.05 -24.65
C ASN A 547 10.42 9.27 -23.14
N GLU A 548 11.43 9.82 -22.48
CA GLU A 548 11.41 10.05 -21.03
C GLU A 548 10.11 10.73 -20.55
N THR A 549 9.69 11.79 -21.23
CA THR A 549 8.53 12.61 -20.81
C THR A 549 7.22 11.85 -21.00
N SER A 550 7.03 11.17 -22.14
CA SER A 550 5.78 10.45 -22.43
C SER A 550 5.60 9.24 -21.51
N VAL A 551 6.71 8.58 -21.12
CA VAL A 551 6.73 7.45 -20.20
C VAL A 551 6.44 7.90 -18.77
N LEU A 552 7.07 8.98 -18.29
CA LEU A 552 6.79 9.52 -16.95
C LEU A 552 5.32 9.97 -16.82
N LYS A 553 4.78 10.61 -17.85
CA LYS A 553 3.35 10.95 -17.89
C LYS A 553 2.46 9.73 -17.81
N PHE A 554 2.81 8.65 -18.50
CA PHE A 554 2.05 7.40 -18.44
C PHE A 554 2.06 6.76 -17.05
N ILE A 555 3.19 6.80 -16.35
CA ILE A 555 3.30 6.39 -14.95
C ILE A 555 2.41 7.25 -14.05
N ASP A 556 2.40 8.57 -14.27
CA ASP A 556 1.54 9.46 -13.51
C ASP A 556 0.05 9.21 -13.75
N ASP A 557 -0.34 8.96 -14.99
CA ASP A 557 -1.70 8.57 -15.37
C ASP A 557 -2.10 7.24 -14.69
N TYR A 558 -1.15 6.30 -14.57
CA TYR A 558 -1.37 5.07 -13.81
C TYR A 558 -1.65 5.34 -12.33
N TYR A 559 -0.85 6.17 -11.67
CA TYR A 559 -1.13 6.54 -10.27
C TYR A 559 -2.44 7.30 -10.10
N ASN A 560 -2.84 8.09 -11.09
CA ASN A 560 -4.10 8.83 -11.07
C ASN A 560 -5.32 7.93 -11.37
N SER A 561 -5.11 6.69 -11.84
CA SER A 561 -6.18 5.75 -12.15
C SER A 561 -6.77 5.04 -10.92
N PHE A 562 -6.13 5.14 -9.75
CA PHE A 562 -6.58 4.56 -8.48
C PHE A 562 -7.63 5.41 -7.74
#